data_AF-A0A937W5R6-F1
#
_entry.id   AF-A0A937W5R6-F1
#
_cell.length_a   1.000
_cell.length_b   1.000
_cell.length_c   1.000
_cell.angle_alpha   90.00
_cell.angle_beta   90.00
_cell.angle_gamma   90.00
#
_symmetry.space_group_name_H-M   'P 1'
#
loop_
_entity.id
_entity.type
_entity.pdbx_description
1 polymer ?
#
loop_
_entity_poly.entity_id
_entity_poly.type
_entity_poly.pdbx_seq_one_letter_code
_entity_poly.pdbx_strand_id
1 'polypeptide(L)'
;MERAVLVCEGQVIHGYHLPPTLQTAEGSGTIPHVSLEESIEAFERDLIQDALKTTRGNRAKAAKLLHTTERIIGYKVRKYAIDCKRFRA
;
A
#
# COMPACT_ATOMS: atom_id res chain seq x y z
N MET A 1 24.69 4.06 -21.94
CA MET A 1 23.35 4.57 -21.54
C MET A 1 22.52 3.38 -21.14
N GLU A 2 22.67 2.98 -19.88
CA GLU A 2 21.99 1.83 -19.29
C GLU A 2 20.57 2.24 -18.90
N ARG A 3 19.56 1.47 -19.33
CA ARG A 3 18.20 1.61 -18.81
C ARG A 3 17.65 0.20 -18.59
N ALA A 4 17.94 -0.33 -17.41
CA ALA A 4 17.32 -1.54 -16.89
C ALA A 4 15.85 -1.23 -16.62
N VAL A 5 15.00 -1.56 -17.58
CA VAL A 5 13.55 -1.66 -17.41
C VAL A 5 13.29 -3.04 -16.83
N LEU A 6 13.40 -3.15 -15.51
CA LEU A 6 12.91 -4.31 -14.77
C LEU A 6 11.40 -4.09 -14.57
N VAL A 7 10.61 -4.45 -15.58
CA VAL A 7 9.17 -4.61 -15.43
C VAL A 7 8.97 -5.85 -14.59
N CYS A 8 8.40 -5.67 -13.40
CA CYS A 8 8.10 -6.75 -12.46
C CYS A 8 7.20 -7.81 -13.12
N GLU A 9 7.84 -8.86 -13.63
CA GLU A 9 7.21 -10.17 -13.77
C GLU A 9 6.97 -10.74 -12.37
N GLY A 10 5.71 -11.09 -12.10
CA GLY A 10 5.28 -12.02 -11.05
C GLY A 10 5.85 -11.80 -9.64
N GLN A 11 5.11 -11.15 -8.77
CA GLN A 11 5.34 -11.30 -7.33
C GLN A 11 4.10 -11.86 -6.65
N VAL A 12 4.11 -13.19 -6.55
CA VAL A 12 3.41 -13.92 -5.49
C VAL A 12 3.86 -13.30 -4.17
N ILE A 13 2.94 -12.69 -3.43
CA ILE A 13 3.23 -12.18 -2.10
C ILE A 13 3.34 -13.39 -1.17
N HIS A 14 4.57 -13.79 -0.84
CA HIS A 14 4.83 -14.81 0.17
C HIS A 14 4.74 -14.19 1.58
N GLY A 15 4.25 -14.96 2.55
CA GLY A 15 3.91 -14.53 3.91
C GLY A 15 5.04 -13.89 4.74
N TYR A 16 6.28 -13.89 4.23
CA TYR A 16 7.46 -13.34 4.88
C TYR A 16 7.73 -11.86 4.50
N HIS A 17 6.97 -11.29 3.57
CA HIS A 17 7.01 -9.84 3.27
C HIS A 17 6.12 -9.01 4.20
N LEU A 18 5.43 -9.65 5.13
CA LEU A 18 4.66 -8.96 6.15
C LEU A 18 5.57 -8.52 7.29
N PRO A 19 5.28 -7.36 7.92
CA PRO A 19 6.05 -6.86 9.05
C PRO A 19 6.15 -7.92 10.16
N PRO A 20 7.27 -7.95 10.91
CA PRO A 20 7.57 -8.96 11.94
C PRO A 20 6.56 -9.02 13.09
N THR A 21 5.64 -8.05 13.17
CA THR A 21 4.47 -8.10 14.08
C THR A 21 3.50 -9.24 13.75
N LEU A 22 3.49 -9.76 12.52
CA LEU A 22 2.73 -10.95 12.13
C LEU A 22 3.55 -12.25 12.14
N GLN A 23 4.87 -12.15 12.20
CA GLN A 23 5.79 -13.29 12.24
C GLN A 23 5.91 -13.90 13.65
N THR A 24 5.29 -13.27 14.66
CA THR A 24 5.30 -13.72 16.08
C THR A 24 4.06 -14.55 16.45
N ALA A 25 3.17 -14.87 15.50
CA ALA A 25 1.98 -15.68 15.78
C ALA A 25 2.32 -17.15 16.13
N GLU A 26 3.45 -17.68 15.68
CA GLU A 26 3.84 -19.07 15.96
C GLU A 26 4.38 -19.28 17.39
N GLY A 27 4.67 -18.20 18.14
CA GLY A 27 5.27 -18.30 19.48
C GLY A 27 4.32 -18.20 20.66
N SER A 28 3.09 -17.68 20.49
CA SER A 28 2.24 -17.25 21.63
C SER A 28 0.84 -17.88 21.68
N GLY A 29 0.44 -18.74 20.73
CA GLY A 29 -0.89 -19.38 20.75
C GLY A 29 -2.08 -18.42 20.55
N THR A 30 -1.86 -17.11 20.47
CA THR A 30 -2.84 -16.12 20.03
C THR A 30 -2.73 -15.96 18.53
N ILE A 31 -3.52 -16.72 17.79
CA ILE A 31 -3.76 -16.50 16.36
C ILE A 31 -4.35 -15.09 16.26
N PRO A 32 -3.69 -14.11 15.62
CA PRO A 32 -4.29 -12.80 15.43
C PRO A 32 -5.54 -12.97 14.56
N HIS A 33 -6.72 -12.77 15.16
CA HIS A 33 -8.01 -12.78 14.48
C HIS A 33 -8.20 -11.49 13.68
N VAL A 34 -7.32 -11.23 12.72
CA VAL A 34 -7.51 -10.16 11.75
C VAL A 34 -8.11 -10.79 10.50
N SER A 35 -9.24 -10.28 10.05
CA SER A 35 -9.85 -10.78 8.82
C SER A 35 -8.94 -10.49 7.62
N LEU A 36 -9.07 -11.30 6.57
CA LEU A 36 -8.38 -11.03 5.30
C LEU A 36 -8.72 -9.63 4.77
N GLU A 37 -9.98 -9.21 4.95
CA GLU A 37 -10.44 -7.88 4.56
C GLU A 37 -9.66 -6.78 5.27
N GLU A 38 -9.56 -6.83 6.60
CA GLU A 38 -8.80 -5.84 7.39
C GLU A 38 -7.32 -5.80 7.01
N SER A 39 -6.72 -6.97 6.73
CA SER A 39 -5.31 -7.06 6.33
C SER A 39 -5.08 -6.39 4.97
N ILE A 40 -5.98 -6.63 4.01
CA ILE A 40 -5.94 -5.99 2.69
C ILE A 40 -6.15 -4.48 2.82
N GLU A 41 -7.11 -4.05 3.64
CA GLU A 41 -7.38 -2.62 3.84
C GLU A 41 -6.19 -1.89 4.45
N ALA A 42 -5.53 -2.48 5.45
CA ALA A 42 -4.33 -1.93 6.04
C ALA A 42 -3.21 -1.77 4.99
N PHE A 43 -2.95 -2.84 4.22
CA PHE A 43 -1.93 -2.83 3.19
C PHE A 43 -2.21 -1.82 2.07
N GLU A 44 -3.46 -1.78 1.57
CA GLU A 44 -3.87 -0.81 0.56
C GLU A 44 -3.74 0.63 1.06
N ARG A 45 -4.12 0.90 2.32
CA ARG A 45 -4.01 2.22 2.92
C ARG A 45 -2.55 2.67 3.00
N ASP A 46 -1.64 1.77 3.37
CA ASP A 46 -0.21 2.09 3.47
C ASP A 46 0.40 2.38 2.09
N LEU A 47 0.11 1.54 1.08
CA LEU A 47 0.54 1.79 -0.30
C LEU A 47 0.08 3.15 -0.84
N ILE A 48 -1.18 3.50 -0.60
CA ILE A 48 -1.73 4.78 -1.07
C ILE A 48 -1.08 5.95 -0.35
N GLN A 49 -0.84 5.84 0.96
CA GLN A 49 -0.14 6.88 1.72
C GLN A 49 1.29 7.07 1.22
N ASP A 50 2.04 6.01 0.97
CA ASP A 50 3.42 6.11 0.51
C ASP A 50 3.53 6.68 -0.91
N ALA A 51 2.60 6.30 -1.80
CA ALA A 51 2.49 6.92 -3.11
C ALA A 51 2.14 8.43 -3.02
N LEU A 52 1.26 8.82 -2.10
CA LEU A 52 0.91 10.23 -1.88
C LEU A 52 2.06 11.02 -1.25
N LYS A 53 2.82 10.44 -0.32
CA LYS A 53 4.04 11.06 0.24
C LYS A 53 5.07 11.32 -0.87
N THR A 54 5.36 10.30 -1.68
CA THR A 54 6.33 10.37 -2.79
C THR A 54 5.94 11.43 -3.82
N THR A 55 4.64 11.61 -4.05
CA THR A 55 4.12 12.52 -5.07
C THR A 55 3.68 13.87 -4.51
N ARG A 56 4.00 14.18 -3.25
CA ARG A 56 3.64 15.41 -2.54
C ARG A 56 2.14 15.72 -2.60
N GLY A 57 1.31 14.70 -2.36
CA GLY A 57 -0.15 14.79 -2.37
C GLY A 57 -0.76 14.92 -3.76
N ASN A 58 -0.01 14.70 -4.84
CA ASN A 58 -0.55 14.71 -6.21
C ASN A 58 -1.19 13.36 -6.56
N ARG A 59 -2.53 13.30 -6.50
CA ARG A 59 -3.33 12.10 -6.74
C ARG A 59 -3.13 11.51 -8.14
N ALA A 60 -3.02 12.35 -9.17
CA ALA A 60 -2.79 11.89 -10.54
C ALA A 60 -1.41 11.21 -10.70
N LYS A 61 -0.37 11.75 -10.05
CA LYS A 61 0.96 11.13 -10.02
C LYS A 61 0.97 9.85 -9.16
N ALA A 62 0.29 9.85 -8.02
CA ALA A 62 0.17 8.67 -7.16
C ALA A 62 -0.55 7.52 -7.89
N ALA A 63 -1.61 7.84 -8.64
CA ALA A 63 -2.31 6.88 -9.47
C ALA A 63 -1.40 6.26 -10.54
N LYS A 64 -0.58 7.07 -11.22
CA LYS A 64 0.43 6.58 -12.19
C LYS A 64 1.46 5.68 -11.53
N LEU A 65 1.92 6.03 -10.33
CA LEU A 65 2.90 5.24 -9.57
C LEU A 65 2.35 3.88 -9.14
N LEU A 66 1.07 3.83 -8.76
CA LEU A 66 0.37 2.61 -8.38
C LEU A 66 -0.32 1.91 -9.56
N HIS A 67 -0.02 2.29 -10.80
CA HIS A 67 -0.60 1.72 -12.02
C HIS A 67 -2.14 1.64 -12.00
N THR A 68 -2.78 2.68 -11.48
CA THR A 68 -4.24 2.78 -11.34
C THR A 68 -4.73 4.14 -11.86
N THR A 69 -6.03 4.43 -11.66
CA THR A 69 -6.64 5.69 -12.08
C THR A 69 -6.78 6.65 -10.91
N GLU A 70 -6.76 7.96 -11.19
CA GLU A 70 -7.00 9.00 -10.19
C GLU A 70 -8.38 8.83 -9.52
N ARG A 71 -9.36 8.31 -10.26
CA ARG A 71 -10.70 8.00 -9.73
C ARG A 71 -10.65 6.91 -8.65
N ILE A 72 -9.90 5.83 -8.88
CA ILE A 72 -9.72 4.75 -7.89
C ILE A 72 -9.01 5.28 -6.64
N ILE A 73 -7.92 6.02 -6.82
CA ILE A 73 -7.23 6.68 -5.70
C ILE A 73 -8.18 7.60 -4.94
N GLY A 74 -8.98 8.40 -5.64
CA GLY A 74 -9.96 9.29 -5.02
C GLY A 74 -11.03 8.55 -4.19
N TYR A 75 -11.50 7.38 -4.66
CA TYR A 75 -12.40 6.54 -3.88
C TYR A 75 -11.71 5.98 -2.63
N LYS A 76 -10.51 5.41 -2.77
CA LYS A 76 -9.79 4.80 -1.66
C LYS A 76 -9.32 5.83 -0.62
N VAL A 77 -8.91 7.02 -1.06
CA VAL A 77 -8.60 8.15 -0.17
C VAL A 77 -9.80 8.54 0.68
N ARG A 78 -11.01 8.57 0.09
CA ARG A 78 -12.25 8.82 0.85
C ARG A 78 -12.58 7.66 1.79
N LYS A 79 -12.48 6.42 1.29
CA LYS A 79 -12.74 5.20 2.07
C LYS A 79 -11.87 5.12 3.32
N TYR A 80 -10.58 5.43 3.19
CA TYR A 80 -9.61 5.36 4.29
C TYR A 80 -9.38 6.69 5.02
N ALA A 81 -10.20 7.71 4.73
CA ALA A 81 -10.09 9.04 5.32
C ALA A 81 -8.66 9.64 5.26
N ILE A 82 -7.94 9.42 4.16
CA ILE A 82 -6.57 9.91 3.98
C ILE A 82 -6.60 11.40 3.62
N ASP A 83 -5.96 12.24 4.44
CA ASP A 83 -5.83 13.67 4.12
C ASP A 83 -4.65 13.93 3.18
N CYS A 84 -4.95 14.02 1.89
CA CYS A 84 -3.93 14.30 0.87
C CYS A 84 -3.24 15.66 1.04
N LYS A 85 -3.86 16.63 1.75
CA LYS A 85 -3.28 17.96 1.94
C LYS A 85 -2.06 17.92 2.86
N ARG A 86 -2.00 16.96 3.78
CA ARG A 86 -0.86 16.76 4.70
C ARG A 86 0.45 16.45 3.99
N PHE A 87 0.39 15.98 2.74
CA PHE A 87 1.58 15.64 1.95
C PHE A 87 2.06 16.76 1.03
N ARG A 88 1.35 17.90 1.00
CA ARG A 88 1.77 19.10 0.26
C ARG A 88 2.59 20.00 1.19
N ALA A 89 3.85 19.63 1.40
CA ALA A 89 4.87 20.50 1.98
C ALA A 89 5.85 20.96 0.90
#